data_AF-A0AAN5RZW6-F1
#
_entry.id   AF-A0AAN5RZW6-F1
#
_cell.length_a   1.000
_cell.length_b   1.000
_cell.length_c   1.000
_cell.angle_alpha   90.00
_cell.angle_beta   90.00
_cell.angle_gamma   90.00
#
_symmetry.space_group_name_H-M   'P 1'
#
loop_
_entity.id
_entity.type
_entity.pdbx_description
1 polymer ?
#
loop_
_entity_poly.entity_id
_entity_poly.type
_entity_poly.pdbx_seq_one_letter_code
_entity_poly.pdbx_strand_id
1 'polypeptide(L)'
;MMDDREKAVEKVRKLMSLAENAGNENEAANAFSKARIFMKKYRLELSDIYSAEPSPPPPAPPRRKTPPRPLTPEEQHREMTRLQQQEEERLRAFQKVAEQQQQRKQQREREQQALRELEKRRAQQSGHDMPPAPGPEPETVTPPVPLAQPRRPPEKEPRPVRSRVTGPALIFIILLLFVVYILYLQ
;
A
#
# COMPACT_ATOMS: atom_id res chain seq x y z
N MET A 1 -1.96 -3.49 -57.83
CA MET A 1 -2.61 -2.59 -56.85
C MET A 1 -2.87 -3.43 -55.61
N MET A 2 -2.48 -2.97 -54.43
CA MET A 2 -2.63 -3.76 -53.19
C MET A 2 -4.12 -3.80 -52.81
N ASP A 3 -4.65 -5.00 -52.58
CA ASP A 3 -6.07 -5.18 -52.24
C ASP A 3 -6.37 -4.55 -50.88
N ASP A 4 -7.59 -4.03 -50.71
CA ASP A 4 -7.98 -3.38 -49.45
C ASP A 4 -7.96 -4.36 -48.27
N ARG A 5 -8.09 -5.66 -48.55
CA ARG A 5 -7.91 -6.75 -47.59
C ARG A 5 -6.45 -6.88 -47.15
N GLU A 6 -5.49 -6.83 -48.07
CA GLU A 6 -4.05 -6.90 -47.76
C GLU A 6 -3.61 -5.70 -46.92
N LYS A 7 -4.06 -4.49 -47.28
CA LYS A 7 -3.80 -3.27 -46.49
C LYS A 7 -4.36 -3.39 -45.07
N ALA A 8 -5.52 -4.05 -44.91
CA ALA A 8 -6.12 -4.26 -43.61
C ALA A 8 -5.32 -5.26 -42.78
N VAL A 9 -4.84 -6.36 -43.39
CA VAL A 9 -3.94 -7.32 -42.72
C VAL A 9 -2.67 -6.64 -42.23
N GLU A 10 -2.02 -5.84 -43.07
CA GLU A 10 -0.81 -5.11 -42.69
C GLU A 10 -1.05 -4.11 -41.55
N LYS A 11 -2.19 -3.40 -41.58
CA LYS A 11 -2.60 -2.51 -40.48
C LYS A 11 -2.81 -3.27 -39.17
N VAL A 12 -3.47 -4.43 -39.20
CA VAL A 12 -3.68 -5.23 -37.98
C VAL A 12 -2.34 -5.73 -37.45
N ARG A 13 -1.45 -6.22 -38.32
CA ARG A 13 -0.10 -6.65 -37.93
C ARG A 13 0.68 -5.51 -37.26
N LYS A 14 0.64 -4.31 -37.83
CA LYS A 14 1.27 -3.11 -37.25
C LYS A 14 0.68 -2.75 -35.88
N LEU A 15 -0.63 -2.86 -35.71
CA LEU A 15 -1.29 -2.62 -34.42
C LEU A 15 -0.92 -3.68 -33.37
N MET A 16 -0.75 -4.93 -33.77
CA MET A 16 -0.26 -5.99 -32.87
C MET A 16 1.19 -5.73 -32.44
N SER A 17 2.08 -5.39 -33.37
CA SER A 17 3.46 -5.00 -33.02
C SER A 17 3.51 -3.75 -32.13
N LEU A 18 2.60 -2.79 -32.32
CA LEU A 18 2.46 -1.63 -31.43
C LEU A 18 2.02 -2.04 -30.02
N ALA A 19 1.11 -3.00 -29.90
CA ALA A 19 0.66 -3.50 -28.62
C ALA A 19 1.77 -4.24 -27.87
N GLU A 20 2.57 -5.04 -28.58
CA GLU A 20 3.71 -5.78 -28.04
C GLU A 20 4.82 -4.85 -27.55
N ASN A 21 5.11 -3.78 -28.30
CA ASN A 21 6.15 -2.81 -27.96
C ASN A 21 5.67 -1.65 -27.07
N ALA A 22 4.41 -1.70 -26.60
CA ALA A 22 3.83 -0.63 -25.79
C ALA A 22 4.52 -0.53 -24.43
N GLY A 23 4.77 0.70 -23.98
CA GLY A 23 5.41 0.96 -22.68
C GLY A 23 4.44 0.92 -21.49
N ASN A 24 3.13 0.82 -21.75
CA ASN A 24 2.09 0.75 -20.73
C ASN A 24 0.86 -0.05 -21.21
N GLU A 25 0.10 -0.56 -20.25
CA GLU A 25 -1.08 -1.40 -20.50
C GLU A 25 -2.19 -0.69 -21.28
N ASN A 26 -2.35 0.62 -21.07
CA ASN A 26 -3.42 1.40 -21.71
C ASN A 26 -3.16 1.58 -23.21
N GLU A 27 -1.90 1.78 -23.61
CA GLU A 27 -1.46 1.83 -25.00
C GLU A 27 -1.62 0.47 -25.68
N ALA A 28 -1.23 -0.61 -25.00
CA ALA A 28 -1.44 -1.96 -25.50
C ALA A 28 -2.94 -2.25 -25.73
N ALA A 29 -3.78 -1.94 -24.74
CA ALA A 29 -5.24 -2.14 -24.82
C ALA A 29 -5.89 -1.33 -25.96
N ASN A 30 -5.43 -0.09 -26.18
CA ASN A 30 -5.90 0.74 -27.28
C ASN A 30 -5.49 0.16 -28.65
N ALA A 31 -4.26 -0.29 -28.79
CA ALA A 31 -3.76 -0.92 -30.00
C ALA A 31 -4.52 -2.22 -30.33
N PHE A 32 -4.75 -3.08 -29.33
CA PHE A 32 -5.58 -4.29 -29.48
C PHE A 32 -7.03 -3.96 -29.83
N SER A 33 -7.62 -2.94 -29.20
CA SER A 33 -8.99 -2.52 -29.50
C SER A 33 -9.13 -2.07 -30.95
N LYS A 34 -8.17 -1.28 -31.45
CA LYS A 34 -8.13 -0.87 -32.86
C LYS A 34 -7.92 -2.06 -33.80
N ALA A 35 -7.03 -2.99 -33.46
CA ALA A 35 -6.79 -4.21 -34.23
C ALA A 35 -8.09 -5.01 -34.38
N ARG A 36 -8.81 -5.22 -33.28
CA ARG A 36 -10.09 -5.94 -33.26
C ARG A 36 -11.18 -5.27 -34.10
N ILE A 37 -11.27 -3.94 -34.06
CA ILE A 37 -12.23 -3.19 -34.90
C ILE A 37 -11.89 -3.37 -36.39
N PHE A 38 -10.62 -3.28 -36.75
CA PHE A 38 -10.17 -3.51 -38.13
C PHE A 38 -10.44 -4.94 -38.59
N MET A 39 -10.11 -5.94 -37.77
CA MET A 39 -10.41 -7.34 -38.08
C MET A 39 -11.91 -7.55 -38.31
N LYS A 40 -12.77 -6.99 -37.46
CA LYS A 40 -14.22 -7.06 -37.62
C LYS A 40 -14.70 -6.37 -38.89
N LYS A 41 -14.19 -5.18 -39.21
CA LYS A 41 -14.60 -4.39 -40.37
C LYS A 41 -14.29 -5.09 -41.69
N TYR A 42 -13.11 -5.70 -41.79
CA TYR A 42 -12.63 -6.36 -43.00
C TYR A 42 -12.87 -7.87 -43.01
N ARG A 43 -13.60 -8.39 -42.02
CA ARG A 43 -13.83 -9.83 -41.79
C ARG A 43 -12.53 -10.64 -41.91
N LEU A 44 -11.50 -10.18 -41.21
CA LEU A 44 -10.23 -10.85 -41.11
C LEU A 44 -10.22 -11.75 -39.88
N GLU A 45 -9.65 -12.92 -40.04
CA GLU A 45 -9.35 -13.85 -38.96
C GLU A 45 -7.88 -13.76 -38.58
N LEU A 46 -7.51 -14.34 -37.43
CA LEU A 46 -6.10 -14.39 -37.02
C LEU A 46 -5.27 -15.21 -38.03
N SER A 47 -5.85 -16.26 -38.60
CA SER A 47 -5.25 -17.07 -39.67
C SER A 47 -4.78 -16.19 -40.84
N ASP A 48 -5.59 -15.23 -41.29
CA ASP A 48 -5.22 -14.31 -42.37
C ASP A 48 -3.98 -13.45 -42.06
N ILE A 49 -3.70 -13.20 -40.78
CA ILE A 49 -2.58 -12.37 -40.33
C ILE A 49 -1.28 -13.18 -40.27
N TYR A 50 -1.39 -14.47 -39.93
CA TYR A 50 -0.25 -15.38 -39.77
C TYR A 50 0.04 -16.25 -41.00
N SER A 51 -0.92 -16.44 -41.91
CA SER A 51 -0.74 -17.22 -43.15
C SER A 51 0.03 -16.48 -44.24
N ALA A 52 0.04 -15.15 -44.22
CA ALA A 52 0.91 -14.37 -45.10
C ALA A 52 2.34 -14.44 -44.54
N GLU A 53 3.26 -15.04 -45.29
CA GLU A 53 4.69 -15.16 -45.00
C GLU A 53 5.21 -13.91 -44.25
N PRO A 54 5.89 -14.08 -43.11
CA PRO A 54 6.33 -12.96 -42.31
C PRO A 54 7.37 -12.17 -43.11
N SER A 55 6.92 -11.11 -43.77
CA SER A 55 7.79 -10.07 -44.30
C SER A 55 8.74 -9.64 -43.19
N PRO A 56 10.05 -9.49 -43.46
CA PRO A 56 11.03 -9.15 -42.45
C PRO A 56 10.55 -7.92 -41.66
N PRO A 57 10.73 -7.93 -40.32
CA PRO A 57 10.20 -6.88 -39.47
C PRO A 57 10.71 -5.54 -40.00
N PRO A 58 9.83 -4.56 -40.26
CA PRO A 58 10.29 -3.23 -40.64
C PRO A 58 11.17 -2.68 -39.51
N PRO A 59 12.21 -1.89 -39.84
CA PRO A 59 13.05 -1.26 -38.82
C PRO A 59 12.16 -0.53 -37.82
N ALA A 60 12.38 -0.81 -36.53
CA ALA A 60 11.59 -0.23 -35.45
C ALA A 60 11.54 1.29 -35.65
N PRO A 61 10.36 1.89 -35.84
CA PRO A 61 10.28 3.33 -36.04
C PRO A 61 10.90 4.00 -34.81
N PRO A 62 11.69 5.08 -35.00
CA PRO A 62 12.22 5.83 -33.88
C PRO A 62 11.05 6.18 -32.96
N ARG A 63 11.18 5.86 -31.66
CA ARG A 63 10.16 6.17 -30.64
C ARG A 63 9.85 7.66 -30.74
N ARG A 64 8.83 8.00 -31.51
CA ARG A 64 8.27 9.34 -31.53
C ARG A 64 7.63 9.49 -30.16
N LYS A 65 8.35 10.16 -29.26
CA LYS A 65 7.74 10.89 -28.14
C LYS A 65 6.87 11.96 -28.79
N THR A 66 5.72 11.53 -29.30
CA THR A 66 4.71 12.46 -29.79
C THR A 66 4.32 13.26 -28.55
N PRO A 67 4.45 14.60 -28.58
CA PRO A 67 3.93 15.42 -27.49
C PRO A 67 2.48 14.99 -27.26
N PRO A 68 2.03 14.85 -25.99
CA PRO A 68 0.64 14.52 -25.72
C PRO A 68 -0.24 15.45 -26.54
N ARG A 69 -1.17 14.85 -27.30
CA ARG A 69 -2.08 15.60 -28.16
C ARG A 69 -2.71 16.70 -27.30
N PRO A 70 -2.68 17.98 -27.74
CA PRO A 70 -3.36 19.04 -27.00
C PRO A 70 -4.80 18.62 -26.76
N LEU A 71 -5.20 18.59 -25.49
CA LEU A 71 -6.57 18.28 -25.11
C LEU A 71 -7.49 19.30 -25.77
N THR A 72 -8.58 18.84 -26.38
CA THR A 72 -9.59 19.75 -26.88
C THR A 72 -10.26 20.47 -25.70
N PRO A 73 -10.80 21.70 -25.87
CA PRO A 73 -11.45 22.44 -24.78
C PRO A 73 -12.58 21.64 -24.09
N GLU A 74 -13.31 20.81 -24.85
CA GLU A 74 -14.32 19.89 -24.31
C GLU A 74 -13.70 18.78 -23.43
N GLU A 75 -12.58 18.20 -23.85
CA GLU A 75 -11.89 17.18 -23.07
C GLU A 75 -11.29 17.76 -21.79
N GLN A 76 -10.74 18.98 -21.84
CA GLN A 76 -10.25 19.68 -20.65
C GLN A 76 -11.35 19.95 -19.63
N HIS A 77 -12.54 20.38 -20.07
CA HIS A 77 -13.65 20.63 -19.17
C HIS A 77 -14.10 19.35 -18.46
N ARG A 78 -14.22 18.24 -19.20
CA ARG A 78 -14.57 16.93 -18.62
C ARG A 78 -13.52 16.42 -17.65
N GLU A 79 -12.25 16.59 -17.97
CA GLU A 79 -11.15 16.17 -17.11
C GLU A 79 -11.09 17.03 -15.83
N MET A 80 -11.27 18.34 -15.95
CA MET A 80 -11.36 19.26 -14.81
C MET A 80 -12.52 18.89 -13.89
N THR A 81 -13.72 18.67 -14.42
CA THR A 81 -14.88 18.26 -13.61
C THR A 81 -14.61 16.95 -12.87
N ARG A 82 -13.98 15.98 -13.53
CA ARG A 82 -13.63 14.69 -12.93
C ARG A 82 -12.60 14.83 -11.81
N LEU A 83 -11.55 15.63 -12.03
CA LEU A 83 -10.54 15.93 -11.02
C LEU A 83 -11.14 16.66 -9.83
N GLN A 84 -12.02 17.64 -10.08
CA GLN A 84 -12.71 18.39 -9.03
C GLN A 84 -13.58 17.47 -8.16
N GLN A 85 -14.35 16.56 -8.78
CA GLN A 85 -15.13 15.56 -8.04
C GLN A 85 -14.22 14.65 -7.20
N GLN A 86 -13.11 14.20 -7.78
CA GLN A 86 -12.15 13.35 -7.06
C GLN A 86 -11.51 14.08 -5.87
N GLU A 87 -11.19 15.36 -6.02
CA GLU A 87 -10.64 16.17 -4.94
C GLU A 87 -11.67 16.37 -3.82
N GLU A 88 -12.93 16.68 -4.17
CA GLU A 88 -14.02 16.82 -3.21
C GLU A 88 -14.27 15.53 -2.43
N GLU A 89 -14.31 14.38 -3.11
CA GLU A 89 -14.44 13.08 -2.44
C GLU A 89 -13.26 12.82 -1.49
N ARG A 90 -12.04 13.17 -1.91
CA ARG A 90 -10.84 13.00 -1.10
C ARG A 90 -10.86 13.91 0.14
N LEU A 91 -11.30 15.16 0.00
CA LEU A 91 -11.48 16.11 1.10
C LEU A 91 -12.51 15.57 2.10
N ARG A 92 -13.63 15.07 1.61
CA ARG A 92 -14.70 14.48 2.45
C ARG A 92 -14.21 13.23 3.19
N ALA A 93 -13.47 12.36 2.51
CA ALA A 93 -12.87 11.18 3.13
C ALA A 93 -11.86 11.59 4.22
N PHE A 94 -11.02 12.58 3.96
CA PHE A 94 -10.06 13.09 4.93
C PHE A 94 -10.75 13.67 6.18
N GLN A 95 -11.81 14.45 6.00
CA GLN A 95 -12.58 15.00 7.11
C GLN A 95 -13.20 13.89 7.98
N LYS A 96 -13.80 12.87 7.36
CA LYS A 96 -14.34 11.71 8.09
C LYS A 96 -13.28 10.98 8.90
N VAL A 97 -12.08 10.79 8.34
CA VAL A 97 -10.97 10.14 9.04
C VAL A 97 -10.50 10.99 10.22
N ALA A 98 -10.42 12.31 10.06
CA ALA A 98 -10.04 13.22 11.14
C ALA A 98 -11.06 13.18 12.30
N GLU A 99 -12.35 13.23 11.97
CA GLU A 99 -13.43 13.12 12.97
C GLU A 99 -13.40 11.77 13.69
N GLN A 100 -13.22 10.67 12.94
CA GLN A 100 -13.12 9.33 13.51
C GLN A 100 -11.92 9.19 14.45
N GLN A 101 -10.76 9.78 14.10
CA GLN A 101 -9.61 9.80 14.99
C GLN A 101 -9.88 10.60 16.26
N GLN A 102 -10.54 11.75 16.16
CA GLN A 102 -10.90 12.56 17.32
C GLN A 102 -11.86 11.80 18.25
N GLN A 103 -12.89 11.15 17.71
CA GLN A 103 -13.80 10.31 18.48
C GLN A 103 -13.07 9.16 19.19
N ARG A 104 -12.17 8.46 18.48
CA ARG A 104 -11.32 7.42 19.09
C ARG A 104 -10.40 7.95 20.18
N LYS A 105 -9.91 9.18 20.05
CA LYS A 105 -9.09 9.82 21.08
C LYS A 105 -9.92 10.11 22.33
N GLN A 106 -11.11 10.69 22.17
CA GLN A 106 -12.04 10.94 23.29
C GLN A 106 -12.48 9.66 23.98
N GLN A 107 -12.74 8.59 23.22
CA GLN A 107 -13.10 7.29 23.78
C GLN A 107 -11.97 6.74 24.66
N ARG A 108 -10.73 6.75 24.15
CA ARG A 108 -9.57 6.31 24.94
C ARG A 108 -9.36 7.15 26.20
N GLU A 109 -9.63 8.45 26.14
CA GLU A 109 -9.53 9.32 27.31
C GLU A 109 -10.58 8.98 28.38
N ARG A 110 -11.82 8.71 27.97
CA ARG A 110 -12.88 8.25 28.88
C ARG A 110 -12.54 6.91 29.51
N GLU A 111 -12.02 5.96 28.73
CA GLU A 111 -11.58 4.66 29.25
C GLU A 111 -10.43 4.81 30.25
N GLN A 112 -9.46 5.69 29.99
CA GLN A 112 -8.38 5.97 30.94
C GLN A 112 -8.89 6.62 32.23
N GLN A 113 -9.87 7.54 32.13
CA GLN A 113 -10.49 8.14 33.32
C GLN A 113 -11.23 7.09 34.14
N ALA A 114 -12.00 6.21 33.49
CA ALA A 114 -12.70 5.12 34.16
C ALA A 114 -11.73 4.15 34.86
N LEU A 115 -10.63 3.79 34.19
CA LEU A 115 -9.58 2.95 34.79
C LEU A 115 -8.92 3.62 36.00
N ARG A 116 -8.62 4.92 35.91
CA ARG A 116 -8.05 5.68 37.02
C ARG A 116 -9.01 5.79 38.20
N GLU A 117 -10.31 5.95 37.97
CA GLU A 117 -11.30 5.95 39.04
C GLU A 117 -11.41 4.57 39.69
N LEU A 118 -11.41 3.50 38.90
CA LEU A 118 -11.42 2.13 39.40
C LEU A 118 -10.16 1.82 40.22
N GLU A 119 -8.98 2.27 39.78
CA GLU A 119 -7.74 2.18 40.54
C GLU A 119 -7.82 2.95 41.87
N LYS A 120 -8.38 4.17 41.87
CA LYS A 120 -8.61 4.94 43.11
C LYS A 120 -9.55 4.22 44.07
N ARG A 121 -10.66 3.67 43.58
CA ARG A 121 -11.60 2.87 44.40
C ARG A 121 -10.91 1.64 44.97
N ARG A 122 -10.10 0.94 44.17
CA ARG A 122 -9.30 -0.19 44.63
C ARG A 122 -8.29 0.21 45.70
N ALA A 123 -7.62 1.35 45.54
CA ALA A 123 -6.66 1.85 46.53
C ALA A 123 -7.34 2.27 47.84
N GLN A 124 -8.54 2.88 47.77
CA GLN A 124 -9.34 3.22 48.95
C GLN A 124 -9.85 1.96 49.67
N GLN A 125 -10.30 0.94 48.93
CA GLN A 125 -10.74 -0.33 49.50
C GLN A 125 -9.56 -1.11 50.11
N SER A 126 -8.39 -1.08 49.47
CA SER A 126 -7.14 -1.65 50.02
C SER A 126 -6.66 -0.95 51.29
N GLY A 127 -7.14 0.27 51.60
CA GLY A 127 -6.89 0.96 52.86
C GLY A 127 -7.88 0.59 53.98
N HIS A 128 -8.98 -0.09 53.68
CA HIS A 128 -9.94 -0.60 54.67
C HIS A 128 -9.77 -2.10 54.96
N ASP A 129 -9.09 -2.85 54.09
CA ASP A 129 -8.79 -4.28 54.27
C ASP A 129 -7.34 -4.53 54.75
N MET A 130 -6.80 -3.67 55.63
CA MET A 130 -5.64 -4.04 56.43
C MET A 130 -6.13 -4.52 57.80
N PRO A 131 -6.22 -5.84 58.06
CA PRO A 131 -6.48 -6.33 59.40
C PRO A 131 -5.31 -5.92 60.32
N PRO A 132 -5.57 -5.54 61.59
CA PRO A 132 -4.50 -5.30 62.54
C PRO A 132 -3.69 -6.59 62.69
N ALA A 133 -2.36 -6.45 62.72
CA ALA A 133 -1.43 -7.54 62.89
C ALA A 133 -1.84 -8.46 64.07
N PRO A 134 -1.89 -9.79 63.88
CA PRO A 134 -2.12 -10.70 65.00
C PRO A 134 -0.87 -10.73 65.88
N GLY A 135 -1.03 -10.29 67.14
CA GLY A 135 -0.12 -10.64 68.25
C GLY A 135 -0.20 -12.14 68.59
N PRO A 136 0.70 -12.64 69.46
CA PRO A 136 1.31 -13.97 69.36
C PRO A 136 0.36 -15.14 69.67
N GLU A 137 0.62 -16.27 69.01
CA GLU A 137 -0.04 -17.58 69.12
C GLU A 137 -0.10 -18.13 70.57
N PRO A 138 -0.98 -19.13 70.84
CA PRO A 138 -0.41 -20.49 70.90
C PRO A 138 -1.31 -21.61 70.32
N GLU A 139 -0.65 -22.43 69.50
CA GLU A 139 -0.59 -23.90 69.53
C GLU A 139 -1.85 -24.79 69.37
N THR A 140 -1.64 -25.82 68.52
CA THR A 140 -2.13 -27.21 68.62
C THR A 140 -3.14 -27.66 67.54
N VAL A 141 -2.63 -28.27 66.46
CA VAL A 141 -2.81 -29.70 66.04
C VAL A 141 -2.29 -29.88 64.59
N THR A 142 -1.02 -30.29 64.47
CA THR A 142 -0.40 -31.33 63.57
C THR A 142 -0.52 -31.30 62.00
N PRO A 143 0.37 -31.98 61.22
CA PRO A 143 1.31 -31.38 60.23
C PRO A 143 1.26 -32.12 58.84
N PRO A 144 2.28 -32.12 57.92
CA PRO A 144 3.45 -31.29 57.74
C PRO A 144 3.54 -30.57 56.36
N VAL A 145 4.48 -29.63 56.38
CA VAL A 145 5.05 -28.78 55.32
C VAL A 145 5.78 -29.61 54.23
N PRO A 146 5.88 -29.10 52.97
CA PRO A 146 7.21 -28.77 52.41
C PRO A 146 7.20 -27.33 51.86
N LEU A 147 7.75 -26.34 52.57
CA LEU A 147 9.14 -25.87 52.56
C LEU A 147 9.61 -25.49 51.16
N ALA A 148 9.23 -24.27 50.80
CA ALA A 148 10.07 -23.20 50.27
C ALA A 148 11.30 -23.55 49.40
N GLN A 149 11.37 -22.76 48.32
CA GLN A 149 12.53 -22.27 47.57
C GLN A 149 12.85 -22.98 46.25
N PRO A 150 13.55 -22.32 45.30
CA PRO A 150 13.81 -20.88 45.11
C PRO A 150 13.39 -20.40 43.70
N ARG A 151 13.36 -19.06 43.53
CA ARG A 151 13.26 -18.34 42.25
C ARG A 151 14.00 -19.04 41.10
N ARG A 152 13.27 -19.44 40.04
CA ARG A 152 13.83 -19.50 38.68
C ARG A 152 13.30 -18.29 37.90
N PRO A 153 14.17 -17.49 37.26
CA PRO A 153 13.70 -16.46 36.34
C PRO A 153 13.07 -17.16 35.11
N PRO A 154 12.01 -16.61 34.51
CA PRO A 154 11.50 -17.15 33.27
C PRO A 154 12.60 -17.11 32.22
N GLU A 155 12.81 -18.28 31.63
CA GLU A 155 13.63 -18.60 30.49
C GLU A 155 13.67 -17.46 29.48
N LYS A 156 14.88 -16.98 29.15
CA LYS A 156 15.08 -16.05 28.04
C LYS A 156 14.73 -16.76 26.74
N GLU A 157 13.49 -16.64 26.32
CA GLU A 157 13.12 -16.82 24.93
C GLU A 157 13.96 -15.84 24.09
N PRO A 158 14.67 -16.27 23.03
CA PRO A 158 15.46 -15.38 22.20
C PRO A 158 14.49 -14.50 21.43
N ARG A 159 14.19 -13.33 22.00
CA ARG A 159 13.54 -12.25 21.26
C ARG A 159 14.31 -12.05 19.97
N PRO A 160 13.67 -12.09 18.79
CA PRO A 160 14.35 -11.63 17.60
C PRO A 160 14.72 -10.18 17.90
N VAL A 161 16.01 -9.88 17.87
CA VAL A 161 16.51 -8.52 17.92
C VAL A 161 16.05 -7.88 16.61
N ARG A 162 14.77 -7.49 16.56
CA ARG A 162 14.28 -6.53 15.60
C ARG A 162 15.05 -5.28 15.95
N SER A 163 16.16 -5.10 15.26
CA SER A 163 16.88 -3.85 15.13
C SER A 163 15.82 -2.80 14.79
N ARG A 164 15.32 -2.13 15.83
CA ARG A 164 14.59 -0.90 15.68
C ARG A 164 15.62 0.14 15.29
N VAL A 165 16.10 0.06 14.04
CA VAL A 165 16.58 1.25 13.36
C VAL A 165 15.32 2.05 13.15
N THR A 166 15.03 2.89 14.14
CA THR A 166 13.93 3.84 14.14
C THR A 166 14.03 4.58 12.80
N GLY A 167 12.96 4.57 12.00
CA GLY A 167 12.94 5.16 10.65
C GLY A 167 13.70 6.49 10.48
N PRO A 168 13.72 7.43 11.45
CA PRO A 168 14.52 8.65 11.36
C PRO A 168 16.03 8.43 11.24
N ALA A 169 16.60 7.42 11.92
CA ALA A 169 18.03 7.15 11.90
C ALA A 169 18.47 6.58 10.53
N LEU A 170 17.64 5.74 9.91
CA LEU A 170 17.90 5.18 8.58
C LEU A 170 17.84 6.28 7.51
N ILE A 171 16.89 7.21 7.64
CA ILE A 171 16.79 8.40 6.79
C ILE A 171 18.04 9.28 6.94
N PHE A 172 18.52 9.49 8.17
CA PHE A 172 19.72 10.29 8.44
C PHE A 172 20.97 9.66 7.81
N ILE A 173 21.13 8.34 7.89
CA ILE A 173 22.25 7.62 7.28
C ILE A 173 22.21 7.72 5.75
N ILE A 174 21.02 7.57 5.13
CA ILE A 174 20.87 7.71 3.68
C ILE A 174 21.21 9.13 3.22
N LEU A 175 20.74 10.16 3.94
CA LEU A 175 21.06 11.56 3.65
C LEU A 175 22.56 11.83 3.77
N LEU A 176 23.21 11.30 4.81
CA LEU A 176 24.64 11.46 5.01
C LEU A 176 25.45 10.85 3.85
N LEU A 177 25.09 9.63 3.43
CA LEU A 177 25.73 8.97 2.29
C LEU A 177 25.49 9.72 0.98
N PHE A 178 24.30 10.28 0.78
CA PHE A 178 24.00 11.10 -0.40
C PHE A 178 24.86 12.36 -0.45
N VAL A 179 25.03 13.07 0.67
CA VAL A 179 25.88 14.27 0.74
C VAL A 179 27.35 13.91 0.46
N VAL A 180 27.86 12.83 1.06
CA VAL A 180 29.24 12.36 0.80
C VAL A 180 29.42 11.97 -0.66
N TYR A 181 28.43 11.30 -1.26
CA TYR A 181 28.46 10.91 -2.67
C TYR A 181 28.53 12.13 -3.60
N ILE A 182 27.72 13.16 -3.36
CA ILE A 182 27.75 14.40 -4.15
C ILE A 182 29.11 15.10 -4.02
N LEU A 183 29.68 15.17 -2.82
CA LEU A 183 31.00 15.76 -2.59
C LEU A 183 32.15 14.95 -3.21
N TYR A 184 31.96 13.63 -3.38
CA TYR A 184 32.96 12.76 -3.99
C TYR A 184 32.94 12.81 -5.54
N LEU A 185 31.80 13.15 -6.13
CA LEU A 185 31.66 13.30 -7.59
C LEU A 185 32.06 14.69 -8.11
N GLN A 186 32.38 15.63 -7.22
CA GLN A 186 32.77 16.99 -7.52
C GLN A 186 34.29 17.15 -7.46
#